data_AF-A0A7V0Y2F5-F1
#
_entry.id   AF-A0A7V0Y2F5-F1
#
_cell.length_a   1.000
_cell.length_b   1.000
_cell.length_c   1.000
_cell.angle_alpha   90.00
_cell.angle_beta   90.00
_cell.angle_gamma   90.00
#
_symmetry.space_group_name_H-M   'P 1'
#
loop_
_entity.id
_entity.type
_entity.pdbx_description
1 polymer ?
#
loop_
_entity_poly.entity_id
_entity_poly.type
_entity_poly.pdbx_seq_one_letter_code
_entity_poly.pdbx_strand_id
1 'polypeptide(L)'
;MGHIKILIVITLVLTGALVAAQAQNAMASKPLLCSISNITECTPNDGCFKTTVENVGLPHFLKMDVANKTVTPADPIEGKPTPIERVERIDNKLLLQGAEDGFDNVHDGLGWTAAISESTGKFIFTASGEDVAFVAFGACTTR
;
A
#
# COMPACT_ATOMS: atom_id res chain seq x y z
N MET A 1 53.57 27.19 -6.41
CA MET A 1 53.03 26.19 -7.36
C MET A 1 52.43 24.94 -6.70
N GLY A 2 52.92 24.48 -5.52
CA GLY A 2 52.42 23.26 -4.86
C GLY A 2 51.08 23.39 -4.11
N HIS A 3 50.83 24.54 -3.46
CA HIS A 3 49.60 24.76 -2.67
C HIS A 3 48.32 24.84 -3.51
N ILE A 4 48.42 25.33 -4.76
CA ILE A 4 47.29 25.41 -5.71
C ILE A 4 46.82 24.02 -6.16
N LYS A 5 47.75 23.06 -6.32
CA LYS A 5 47.40 21.67 -6.69
C LYS A 5 46.71 20.94 -5.54
N ILE A 6 47.15 21.18 -4.30
CA ILE A 6 46.55 20.57 -3.10
C ILE A 6 45.12 21.10 -2.87
N LEU A 7 44.89 22.41 -3.07
CA LEU A 7 43.56 23.00 -2.92
C LEU A 7 42.56 22.39 -3.93
N ILE A 8 42.96 22.22 -5.19
CA ILE A 8 42.09 21.66 -6.26
C ILE A 8 41.70 20.19 -5.96
N VAL A 9 42.63 19.40 -5.39
CA VAL A 9 42.35 18.00 -5.04
C VAL A 9 41.40 17.89 -3.85
N ILE A 10 41.50 18.78 -2.86
CA ILE A 10 40.61 18.77 -1.68
C ILE A 10 39.18 19.19 -2.07
N THR A 11 39.02 20.15 -2.99
CA THR A 11 37.68 20.58 -3.45
C THR A 11 36.98 19.49 -4.26
N LEU A 12 37.72 18.68 -5.02
CA LEU A 12 37.15 17.60 -5.85
C LEU A 12 36.65 16.41 -5.02
N VAL A 13 37.27 16.14 -3.86
CA VAL A 13 36.88 15.07 -2.94
C VAL A 13 35.63 15.45 -2.12
N LEU A 14 35.46 16.73 -1.77
CA LEU A 14 34.30 17.20 -1.00
C LEU A 14 32.99 17.24 -1.81
N THR A 15 33.05 17.37 -3.14
CA THR A 15 31.85 17.36 -4.00
C THR A 15 31.33 15.96 -4.32
N GLY A 16 32.12 14.90 -4.10
CA GLY A 16 31.74 13.52 -4.44
C GLY A 16 30.85 12.81 -3.40
N ALA A 17 30.72 13.35 -2.18
CA ALA A 17 30.09 12.65 -1.05
C ALA A 17 28.61 13.00 -0.80
N LEU A 18 27.99 13.86 -1.61
CA LEU A 18 26.62 14.37 -1.36
C LEU A 18 25.53 13.77 -2.24
N VAL A 19 25.84 12.78 -3.08
CA VAL A 19 24.79 11.98 -3.73
C VAL A 19 24.35 10.90 -2.76
N ALA A 20 23.63 11.30 -1.71
CA ALA A 20 22.74 10.39 -1.01
C ALA A 20 21.73 9.95 -2.05
N ALA A 21 21.98 8.79 -2.67
CA ALA A 21 21.01 8.12 -3.50
C ALA A 21 19.77 7.94 -2.64
N GLN A 22 18.75 8.78 -2.86
CA GLN A 22 17.40 8.40 -2.49
C GLN A 22 17.13 7.18 -3.36
N ALA A 23 17.32 5.99 -2.78
CA ALA A 23 16.83 4.76 -3.34
C ALA A 23 15.32 4.99 -3.50
N GLN A 24 14.90 5.40 -4.69
CA GLN A 24 13.51 5.39 -5.06
C GLN A 24 13.12 3.92 -4.95
N ASN A 25 12.43 3.59 -3.86
CA ASN A 25 12.00 2.22 -3.60
C ASN A 25 11.20 1.75 -4.82
N ALA A 26 11.79 0.83 -5.58
CA ALA A 26 11.30 0.38 -6.88
C ALA A 26 9.89 -0.23 -6.83
N MET A 27 9.42 -0.54 -5.62
CA MET A 27 8.08 -1.05 -5.35
C MET A 27 7.00 0.00 -5.64
N ALA A 28 7.24 1.29 -5.37
CA ALA A 28 6.20 2.30 -5.53
C ALA A 28 6.08 2.89 -6.95
N SER A 29 7.01 2.59 -7.86
CA SER A 29 6.95 3.06 -9.25
C SER A 29 6.22 2.11 -10.20
N LYS A 30 5.90 0.89 -9.73
CA LYS A 30 5.23 -0.14 -10.52
C LYS A 30 3.92 -0.55 -9.83
N PRO A 31 2.90 -0.94 -10.58
CA PRO A 31 1.72 -1.54 -9.99
C PRO A 31 2.09 -2.75 -9.14
N LEU A 32 1.50 -2.84 -7.96
CA LEU A 32 1.68 -3.96 -7.03
C LEU A 32 0.57 -4.97 -7.24
N LEU A 33 0.93 -6.25 -7.19
CA LEU A 33 -0.02 -7.35 -7.08
C LEU A 33 0.05 -7.89 -5.66
N CYS A 34 -1.04 -7.77 -4.92
CA CYS A 34 -1.15 -8.14 -3.52
C CYS A 34 -2.10 -9.34 -3.38
N SER A 35 -1.66 -10.39 -2.70
CA SER A 35 -2.51 -11.52 -2.32
C SER A 35 -3.00 -11.37 -0.89
N ILE A 36 -4.23 -11.79 -0.61
CA ILE A 36 -4.78 -11.88 0.75
C ILE A 36 -4.65 -13.33 1.23
N SER A 37 -3.99 -13.52 2.38
CA SER A 37 -3.76 -14.85 2.96
C SER A 37 -4.66 -15.15 4.16
N ASN A 38 -5.02 -14.12 4.93
CA ASN A 38 -5.84 -14.26 6.13
C ASN A 38 -6.75 -13.06 6.26
N ILE A 39 -7.98 -13.29 6.72
CA ILE A 39 -8.93 -12.24 7.03
C ILE A 39 -9.64 -12.51 8.35
N THR A 40 -9.83 -11.45 9.11
CA THR A 40 -10.64 -11.40 10.32
C THR A 40 -11.72 -10.36 10.12
N GLU A 41 -12.94 -10.71 10.47
CA GLU A 41 -14.10 -9.84 10.50
C GLU A 41 -14.47 -9.60 11.96
N CYS A 42 -14.88 -8.38 12.28
CA CYS A 42 -15.33 -7.97 13.60
C CYS A 42 -16.71 -7.33 13.50
N THR A 43 -17.64 -7.79 14.34
CA THR A 43 -19.00 -7.19 14.47
C THR A 43 -19.27 -6.83 15.93
N PRO A 44 -20.21 -5.90 16.21
CA PRO A 44 -20.58 -5.53 17.57
C PRO A 44 -21.08 -6.70 18.43
N ASN A 45 -21.77 -7.66 17.81
CA ASN A 45 -22.45 -8.75 18.52
C ASN A 45 -21.58 -10.00 18.68
N ASP A 46 -20.76 -10.32 17.69
CA ASP A 46 -20.01 -11.59 17.64
C ASP A 46 -18.52 -11.42 17.95
N GLY A 47 -18.05 -10.18 18.12
CA GLY A 47 -16.64 -9.87 18.27
C GLY A 47 -15.86 -10.17 16.98
N CYS A 48 -14.57 -10.50 17.11
CA CYS A 48 -13.70 -10.75 15.97
C CYS A 48 -13.49 -12.24 15.72
N PHE A 49 -13.71 -12.69 14.49
CA PHE A 49 -13.55 -14.08 14.08
C PHE A 49 -12.85 -14.21 12.72
N LYS A 50 -12.17 -15.34 12.52
CA LYS A 50 -11.54 -15.64 11.23
C LYS A 50 -12.62 -16.00 10.21
N THR A 51 -12.50 -15.42 9.03
CA THR A 51 -13.37 -15.72 7.89
C THR A 51 -12.53 -15.99 6.64
N THR A 52 -13.15 -16.11 5.48
CA THR A 52 -12.47 -16.28 4.19
C THR A 52 -12.75 -15.09 3.29
N VAL A 53 -11.94 -14.90 2.24
CA VAL A 53 -12.12 -13.77 1.32
C VAL A 53 -13.43 -13.87 0.54
N GLU A 54 -13.88 -15.09 0.24
CA GLU A 54 -15.12 -15.37 -0.47
C GLU A 54 -16.33 -15.01 0.40
N ASN A 55 -16.28 -15.32 1.69
CA ASN A 55 -17.37 -15.03 2.63
C ASN A 55 -17.63 -13.51 2.76
N VAL A 56 -16.60 -12.69 2.59
CA VAL A 56 -16.69 -11.23 2.68
C VAL A 56 -16.74 -10.54 1.31
N GLY A 57 -16.83 -11.32 0.22
CA GLY A 57 -16.89 -10.78 -1.15
C GLY A 57 -15.63 -10.06 -1.63
N LEU A 58 -14.45 -10.35 -1.07
CA LEU A 58 -13.19 -9.76 -1.52
C LEU A 58 -12.49 -10.63 -2.58
N PRO A 59 -11.78 -10.04 -3.56
CA PRO A 59 -10.93 -10.79 -4.47
C PRO A 59 -9.72 -11.39 -3.72
N HIS A 60 -9.19 -12.49 -4.22
CA HIS A 60 -7.95 -13.07 -3.68
C HIS A 60 -6.73 -12.18 -3.95
N PHE A 61 -6.77 -11.48 -5.09
CA PHE A 61 -5.69 -10.64 -5.56
C PHE A 61 -6.17 -9.22 -5.86
N LEU A 62 -5.45 -8.24 -5.31
CA LEU A 62 -5.63 -6.82 -5.55
C LEU A 62 -4.46 -6.29 -6.37
N LYS A 63 -4.77 -5.50 -7.40
CA LYS A 63 -3.78 -4.68 -8.10
C LYS A 63 -3.83 -3.27 -7.51
N MET A 64 -2.71 -2.82 -6.94
CA MET A 64 -2.58 -1.47 -6.41
C MET A 64 -1.70 -0.64 -7.34
N ASP A 65 -2.30 0.30 -8.05
CA ASP A 65 -1.61 1.26 -8.90
C ASP A 65 -1.45 2.58 -8.15
N VAL A 66 -0.34 2.69 -7.43
CA VAL A 66 -0.03 3.85 -6.57
C VAL A 66 0.19 5.11 -7.41
N ALA A 67 0.72 4.96 -8.63
CA ALA A 67 0.97 6.07 -9.53
C ALA A 67 -0.34 6.67 -10.08
N ASN A 68 -1.27 5.79 -10.48
CA ASN A 68 -2.60 6.19 -10.95
C ASN A 68 -3.63 6.33 -9.82
N LYS A 69 -3.23 6.07 -8.57
CA LYS A 69 -4.07 6.13 -7.37
C LYS A 69 -5.33 5.27 -7.48
N THR A 70 -5.19 4.02 -7.88
CA THR A 70 -6.31 3.08 -7.98
C THR A 70 -6.00 1.71 -7.39
N VAL A 71 -7.02 1.07 -6.86
CA VAL A 71 -7.02 -0.35 -6.48
C VAL A 71 -8.06 -1.04 -7.35
N THR A 72 -7.70 -2.17 -7.95
CA THR A 72 -8.64 -2.99 -8.74
C THR A 72 -8.53 -4.45 -8.34
N PRO A 73 -9.60 -5.25 -8.47
CA PRO A 73 -9.46 -6.71 -8.49
C PRO A 73 -8.47 -7.12 -9.59
N ALA A 74 -7.64 -8.13 -9.31
CA ALA A 74 -6.80 -8.75 -10.34
C ALA A 74 -7.47 -9.97 -10.98
N ASP A 75 -8.47 -10.55 -10.30
CA ASP A 75 -9.37 -11.57 -10.82
C ASP A 75 -10.51 -10.90 -11.62
N PRO A 76 -11.19 -11.62 -12.54
CA PRO A 76 -12.28 -11.08 -13.36
C PRO A 76 -13.58 -10.92 -12.55
N ILE A 77 -13.51 -10.17 -11.46
CA ILE A 77 -14.65 -9.73 -10.68
C ILE A 77 -15.07 -8.37 -11.25
N GLU A 78 -16.33 -8.25 -11.63
CA GLU A 78 -16.88 -6.95 -12.03
C GLU A 78 -16.84 -6.00 -10.82
N GLY A 79 -16.20 -4.85 -10.97
CA GLY A 79 -16.07 -3.86 -9.91
C GLY A 79 -15.47 -2.57 -10.45
N LYS A 80 -15.94 -1.43 -9.94
CA LYS A 80 -15.32 -0.14 -10.25
C LYS A 80 -13.95 -0.09 -9.55
N PRO A 81 -12.94 0.54 -10.17
CA PRO A 81 -11.69 0.83 -9.48
C PRO A 81 -11.93 1.66 -8.23
N THR A 82 -11.31 1.25 -7.12
CA THR A 82 -11.31 1.97 -5.86
C THR A 82 -10.26 3.08 -5.88
N PRO A 83 -10.59 4.35 -5.61
CA PRO A 83 -9.61 5.43 -5.59
C PRO A 83 -8.72 5.35 -4.35
N ILE A 84 -7.43 5.60 -4.54
CA ILE A 84 -6.47 5.85 -3.45
C ILE A 84 -6.45 7.35 -3.21
N GLU A 85 -7.10 7.82 -2.15
CA GLU A 85 -7.19 9.24 -1.83
C GLU A 85 -5.86 9.78 -1.31
N ARG A 86 -5.18 9.00 -0.46
CA ARG A 86 -3.93 9.40 0.18
C ARG A 86 -2.86 8.32 0.10
N VAL A 87 -1.63 8.79 -0.14
CA VAL A 87 -0.41 7.98 -0.18
C VAL A 87 0.63 8.66 0.70
N GLU A 88 1.12 7.95 1.70
CA GLU A 88 2.20 8.40 2.58
C GLU A 88 3.32 7.36 2.59
N ARG A 89 4.57 7.82 2.79
CA ARG A 89 5.71 6.93 3.01
C ARG A 89 6.31 7.21 4.38
N ILE A 90 6.25 6.22 5.26
CA ILE A 90 6.72 6.32 6.63
C ILE A 90 7.40 5.02 7.01
N ASP A 91 8.62 5.09 7.55
CA ASP A 91 9.31 3.91 8.12
C ASP A 91 9.40 2.73 7.14
N ASN A 92 9.83 3.02 5.90
CA ASN A 92 9.95 2.05 4.80
C ASN A 92 8.64 1.28 4.52
N LYS A 93 7.50 1.93 4.76
CA LYS A 93 6.17 1.46 4.42
C LYS A 93 5.47 2.48 3.54
N LEU A 94 4.74 1.97 2.57
CA LEU A 94 3.73 2.71 1.85
C LEU A 94 2.41 2.58 2.62
N LEU A 95 1.84 3.72 3.02
CA LEU A 95 0.52 3.80 3.64
C LEU A 95 -0.46 4.37 2.62
N LEU A 96 -1.52 3.62 2.35
CA LEU A 96 -2.58 3.96 1.42
C LEU A 96 -3.89 4.12 2.19
N GLN A 97 -4.71 5.09 1.80
CA GLN A 97 -6.03 5.33 2.41
C GLN A 97 -7.03 5.75 1.35
N GLY A 98 -8.30 5.43 1.60
CA GLY A 98 -9.44 5.89 0.83
C GLY A 98 -10.75 5.51 1.51
N ALA A 99 -11.86 5.81 0.84
CA ALA A 99 -13.19 5.39 1.24
C ALA A 99 -14.00 4.96 0.01
N GLU A 100 -15.02 4.14 0.24
CA GLU A 100 -16.01 3.74 -0.75
C GLU A 100 -17.41 4.02 -0.22
N ASP A 101 -18.30 4.51 -1.07
CA ASP A 101 -19.70 4.73 -0.72
C ASP A 101 -20.52 3.42 -0.67
N GLY A 102 -19.95 2.32 -1.18
CA GLY A 102 -20.61 1.01 -1.21
C GLY A 102 -21.58 0.86 -2.40
N PHE A 103 -22.62 0.02 -2.25
CA PHE A 103 -23.63 -0.18 -3.28
C PHE A 103 -24.75 0.87 -3.19
N ASP A 104 -25.29 1.29 -4.34
CA ASP A 104 -26.36 2.29 -4.39
C ASP A 104 -27.56 1.89 -3.50
N ASN A 105 -27.93 2.76 -2.56
CA ASN A 105 -29.01 2.57 -1.58
C ASN A 105 -28.77 1.45 -0.54
N VAL A 106 -27.52 1.03 -0.37
CA VAL A 106 -27.07 0.19 0.74
C VAL A 106 -26.21 1.05 1.67
N HIS A 107 -26.38 0.88 2.99
CA HIS A 107 -25.55 1.58 3.97
C HIS A 107 -24.31 0.75 4.31
N ASP A 108 -23.46 0.53 3.31
CA ASP A 108 -22.28 -0.35 3.39
C ASP A 108 -20.98 0.35 2.99
N GLY A 109 -20.97 1.69 3.05
CA GLY A 109 -19.76 2.47 2.84
C GLY A 109 -18.66 2.12 3.84
N LEU A 110 -17.42 2.09 3.36
CA LEU A 110 -16.25 1.69 4.15
C LEU A 110 -15.11 2.70 3.98
N GLY A 111 -14.55 3.13 5.11
CA GLY A 111 -13.21 3.73 5.12
C GLY A 111 -12.16 2.63 5.21
N TRP A 112 -11.05 2.77 4.48
CA TRP A 112 -10.00 1.76 4.47
C TRP A 112 -8.59 2.34 4.52
N THR A 113 -7.66 1.53 5.03
CA THR A 113 -6.23 1.80 4.97
C THR A 113 -5.45 0.52 4.68
N ALA A 114 -4.36 0.66 3.95
CA ALA A 114 -3.40 -0.40 3.72
C ALA A 114 -1.98 0.06 4.08
N ALA A 115 -1.20 -0.84 4.68
CA ALA A 115 0.22 -0.65 4.89
C ALA A 115 1.01 -1.75 4.18
N ILE A 116 1.97 -1.35 3.35
CA ILE A 116 2.83 -2.26 2.59
C ILE A 116 4.28 -1.97 2.96
N SER A 117 4.99 -2.97 3.47
CA SER A 117 6.43 -2.89 3.69
C SER A 117 7.16 -2.86 2.34
N GLU A 118 7.91 -1.78 2.07
CA GLU A 118 8.66 -1.65 0.82
C GLU A 118 9.88 -2.58 0.77
N SER A 119 10.36 -3.09 1.92
CA SER A 119 11.46 -4.06 2.00
C SER A 119 11.04 -5.52 1.85
N THR A 120 9.84 -5.88 2.33
CA THR A 120 9.42 -7.29 2.41
C THR A 120 8.19 -7.61 1.57
N GLY A 121 7.46 -6.60 1.09
CA GLY A 121 6.17 -6.76 0.46
C GLY A 121 5.05 -7.15 1.42
N LYS A 122 5.30 -7.36 2.73
CA LYS A 122 4.24 -7.67 3.69
C LYS A 122 3.17 -6.59 3.67
N PHE A 123 1.92 -7.04 3.62
CA PHE A 123 0.75 -6.20 3.41
C PHE A 123 -0.27 -6.46 4.52
N ILE A 124 -0.85 -5.37 5.00
CA ILE A 124 -2.06 -5.41 5.83
C ILE A 124 -3.04 -4.39 5.27
N PHE A 125 -4.31 -4.77 5.25
CA PHE A 125 -5.44 -3.92 4.90
C PHE A 125 -6.45 -3.96 6.04
N THR A 126 -7.00 -2.81 6.37
CA THR A 126 -8.08 -2.70 7.32
C THR A 126 -9.18 -1.83 6.74
N ALA A 127 -10.43 -2.22 6.96
CA ALA A 127 -11.59 -1.44 6.59
C ALA A 127 -12.57 -1.39 7.77
N SER A 128 -13.31 -0.30 7.89
CA SER A 128 -14.32 -0.11 8.93
C SER A 128 -15.53 0.61 8.36
N GLY A 129 -16.71 0.09 8.67
CA GLY A 129 -18.02 0.72 8.44
C GLY A 129 -18.73 0.99 9.76
N GLU A 130 -20.06 1.13 9.71
CA GLU A 130 -20.89 1.38 10.89
C GLU A 130 -20.86 0.21 11.89
N ASP A 131 -21.12 -1.01 11.42
CA ASP A 131 -21.27 -2.22 12.26
C ASP A 131 -20.31 -3.36 11.88
N VAL A 132 -19.26 -3.05 11.13
CA VAL A 132 -18.30 -4.06 10.69
C VAL A 132 -16.89 -3.49 10.58
N ALA A 133 -15.90 -4.32 10.90
CA ALA A 133 -14.50 -4.04 10.58
C ALA A 133 -13.79 -5.29 10.06
N PHE A 134 -12.84 -5.08 9.15
CA PHE A 134 -12.04 -6.12 8.55
C PHE A 134 -10.56 -5.87 8.81
N VAL A 135 -9.81 -6.95 9.02
CA VAL A 135 -8.35 -6.95 9.04
C VAL A 135 -7.87 -8.09 8.13
N ALA A 136 -7.24 -7.73 7.02
CA ALA A 136 -6.70 -8.65 6.05
C ALA A 136 -5.16 -8.58 6.02
N PHE A 137 -4.51 -9.73 6.06
CA PHE A 137 -3.05 -9.85 5.94
C PHE A 137 -2.68 -10.52 4.63
N GLY A 138 -1.49 -10.21 4.13
CA GLY A 138 -0.96 -10.84 2.93
C GLY A 138 0.41 -10.31 2.51
N ALA A 139 0.67 -10.36 1.21
CA ALA A 139 1.92 -9.89 0.64
C ALA A 139 1.73 -9.33 -0.78
N CYS A 140 2.55 -8.34 -1.13
CA CYS A 140 2.60 -7.71 -2.43
C CYS A 140 3.91 -8.00 -3.14
N THR A 141 3.86 -8.08 -4.47
CA THR A 141 5.02 -8.10 -5.36
C THR A 141 4.87 -7.05 -6.45
N THR A 142 5.99 -6.60 -7.00
CA THR A 142 5.97 -5.74 -8.20
C THR A 142 5.55 -6.55 -9.42
N ARG A 143 4.70 -5.98 -10.27
CA ARG A 143 4.31 -6.57 -11.55
C ARG A 143 4.85 -5.76 -12.73
#